data_AF-A0A328PK83-F1
#
_entry.id   AF-A0A328PK83-F1
#
_cell.length_a   1.000
_cell.length_b   1.000
_cell.length_c   1.000
_cell.angle_alpha   90.00
_cell.angle_beta   90.00
_cell.angle_gamma   90.00
#
_symmetry.space_group_name_H-M   'P 1'
#
loop_
_entity.id
_entity.type
_entity.pdbx_description
1 polymer ?
#
loop_
_entity_poly.entity_id
_entity_poly.type
_entity_poly.pdbx_seq_one_letter_code
_entity_poly.pdbx_strand_id
1 'polypeptide(L)'
;MLAIFKLVIGVAGVGAGVGVPVMVNRIVSTTGRAVQAVNESHIVKTIRQEITENKENEKLLEALKDLASKNCKLVKNSQNPNNSFESLYACRESDNVFNFYYLGKREEVKKNGVSEVKKVKTLSYEKESNNHNLVLTLEDKEQSVTNTVIKMGVADQNGGGWAHFKNVDLSSSCKVAKPILGSDILECKLTEDGTSSYSFSIL
;
A
#
# COMPACT_ATOMS: atom_id res chain seq x y z
N MET A 1 70.61 25.53 -12.31
CA MET A 1 70.78 26.47 -13.44
C MET A 1 69.61 26.25 -14.39
N LEU A 2 68.91 27.33 -14.73
CA LEU A 2 67.87 27.50 -15.76
C LEU A 2 66.54 26.73 -15.67
N ALA A 3 65.50 27.54 -15.47
CA ALA A 3 64.13 27.31 -15.92
C ALA A 3 64.03 27.28 -17.45
N ILE A 4 63.11 26.48 -17.99
CA ILE A 4 62.50 26.74 -19.29
C ILE A 4 60.99 26.58 -19.15
N PHE A 5 60.31 27.71 -18.99
CA PHE A 5 58.91 27.86 -19.36
C PHE A 5 58.81 27.78 -20.88
N LYS A 6 57.96 26.91 -21.42
CA LYS A 6 57.33 27.13 -22.72
C LYS A 6 55.83 26.93 -22.58
N LEU A 7 55.18 28.08 -22.52
CA LEU A 7 53.77 28.33 -22.61
C LEU A 7 53.40 28.23 -24.10
N VAL A 8 52.57 27.25 -24.47
CA VAL A 8 51.88 27.25 -25.77
C VAL A 8 50.40 27.47 -25.47
N ILE A 9 49.94 28.68 -25.77
CA ILE A 9 48.54 29.03 -25.91
C ILE A 9 48.08 28.43 -27.24
N GLY A 10 47.05 27.59 -27.18
CA GLY A 10 46.45 26.95 -28.33
C GLY A 10 44.97 26.68 -28.10
N VAL A 11 44.19 27.77 -28.17
CA VAL A 11 42.79 27.91 -28.62
C VAL A 11 41.69 27.07 -27.95
N ALA A 12 40.64 27.83 -27.59
CA ALA A 12 39.41 27.43 -26.92
C ALA A 12 38.62 26.32 -27.63
N GLY A 13 38.28 25.29 -26.87
CA GLY A 13 37.09 24.48 -27.04
C GLY A 13 36.36 24.47 -25.70
N VAL A 14 35.30 25.28 -25.59
CA VAL A 14 34.47 25.35 -24.39
C VAL A 14 33.67 24.06 -24.29
N GLY A 15 34.01 23.25 -23.30
CA GLY A 15 33.31 22.03 -22.91
C GLY A 15 33.59 21.75 -21.44
N ALA A 16 33.21 22.70 -20.56
CA ALA A 16 33.09 22.42 -19.13
C ALA A 16 32.15 21.21 -18.98
N GLY A 17 32.45 20.20 -18.19
CA GLY A 17 33.42 20.08 -17.13
C GLY A 17 32.84 19.06 -16.18
N VAL A 18 33.45 17.87 -16.20
CA VAL A 18 33.71 16.97 -15.08
C VAL A 18 32.90 17.16 -13.79
N GLY A 19 32.36 16.03 -13.32
CA GLY A 19 32.12 15.84 -11.90
C GLY A 19 31.34 14.57 -11.62
N VAL A 20 32.04 13.44 -11.50
CA VAL A 20 31.48 12.25 -10.83
C VAL A 20 31.59 12.51 -9.32
N PRO A 21 30.48 12.62 -8.56
CA PRO A 21 30.55 12.45 -7.13
C PRO A 21 30.47 10.95 -6.81
N VAL A 22 31.62 10.37 -6.49
CA VAL A 22 31.71 9.13 -5.73
C VAL A 22 31.33 9.46 -4.28
N MET A 23 30.18 9.00 -3.79
CA MET A 23 29.91 8.98 -2.35
C MET A 23 30.34 7.63 -1.77
N VAL A 24 31.45 7.66 -1.05
CA VAL A 24 31.92 6.61 -0.15
C VAL A 24 31.11 6.72 1.14
N ASN A 25 30.22 5.75 1.42
CA ASN A 25 29.66 5.62 2.76
C ASN A 25 30.54 4.69 3.60
N ARG A 26 31.09 5.27 4.67
CA ARG A 26 31.85 4.60 5.73
C ARG A 26 31.09 3.40 6.28
N ILE A 27 31.76 2.25 6.33
CA ILE A 27 31.42 1.15 7.22
C ILE A 27 31.73 1.61 8.65
N VAL A 28 30.71 1.84 9.46
CA VAL A 28 30.84 1.89 10.92
C VAL A 28 30.46 0.52 11.44
N SER A 29 31.47 -0.25 11.84
CA SER A 29 31.30 -1.51 12.53
C SER A 29 30.91 -1.25 13.98
N THR A 30 29.65 -1.48 14.31
CA THR A 30 29.22 -1.78 15.68
C THR A 30 28.36 -3.03 15.62
N THR A 31 28.94 -4.13 16.12
CA THR A 31 28.31 -5.43 16.34
C THR A 31 26.98 -5.31 17.08
N GLY A 32 25.91 -5.84 16.48
CA GLY A 32 24.62 -5.98 17.16
C GLY A 32 23.49 -6.38 16.21
N ARG A 33 23.29 -7.69 16.06
CA ARG A 33 22.12 -8.38 15.45
C ARG A 33 21.76 -7.95 14.02
N ALA A 34 22.06 -8.85 13.08
CA ALA A 34 21.45 -8.86 11.75
C ALA A 34 19.93 -8.90 11.89
N VAL A 35 19.26 -7.77 11.66
CA VAL A 35 17.86 -7.76 11.25
C VAL A 35 17.92 -7.67 9.74
N GLN A 36 17.49 -8.76 9.09
CA GLN A 36 17.18 -8.77 7.67
C GLN A 36 16.48 -7.46 7.30
N ALA A 37 17.10 -6.69 6.41
CA ALA A 37 16.41 -5.64 5.67
C ALA A 37 15.42 -6.34 4.73
N VAL A 38 14.31 -6.81 5.30
CA VAL A 38 13.11 -7.13 4.54
C VAL A 38 12.74 -5.84 3.85
N ASN A 39 12.48 -5.91 2.55
CA ASN A 39 12.05 -4.79 1.73
C ASN A 39 10.74 -4.25 2.34
N GLU A 40 10.87 -3.31 3.27
CA GLU A 40 9.72 -2.76 4.00
C GLU A 40 8.91 -1.97 2.98
N SER A 41 7.77 -2.56 2.64
CA SER A 41 6.62 -1.93 2.02
C SER A 41 6.54 -0.44 2.42
N HIS A 42 6.32 0.44 1.44
CA HIS A 42 6.16 1.88 1.69
C HIS A 42 5.09 2.14 2.75
N ILE A 43 4.08 1.28 2.86
CA ILE A 43 3.07 1.37 3.92
C ILE A 43 3.62 1.02 5.29
N VAL A 44 4.45 0.00 5.44
CA VAL A 44 5.04 -0.30 6.76
C VAL A 44 5.83 0.92 7.25
N LYS A 45 6.51 1.64 6.34
CA LYS A 45 7.14 2.92 6.65
C LYS A 45 6.12 4.00 6.97
N THR A 46 5.06 4.16 6.19
CA THR A 46 3.99 5.14 6.46
C THR A 46 3.29 4.88 7.79
N ILE A 47 2.91 3.63 8.09
CA ILE A 47 2.31 3.22 9.36
C ILE A 47 3.29 3.49 10.51
N ARG A 48 4.57 3.13 10.37
CA ARG A 48 5.58 3.43 11.41
C ARG A 48 5.81 4.92 11.59
N GLN A 49 5.76 5.70 10.52
CA GLN A 49 5.86 7.14 10.57
C GLN A 49 4.63 7.75 11.25
N GLU A 50 3.42 7.32 10.89
CA GLU A 50 2.17 7.75 11.53
C GLU A 50 2.14 7.38 13.02
N ILE A 51 2.65 6.19 13.38
CA ILE A 51 2.87 5.77 14.77
C ILE A 51 3.84 6.71 15.49
N THR A 52 4.90 7.16 14.82
CA THR A 52 5.92 8.03 15.40
C THR A 52 5.44 9.47 15.55
N GLU A 53 4.62 9.96 14.61
CA GLU A 53 4.04 11.31 14.60
C GLU A 53 2.85 11.44 15.57
N ASN A 54 2.07 10.37 15.78
CA ASN A 54 0.86 10.39 16.60
C ASN A 54 1.02 9.63 17.94
N LYS A 55 2.20 9.73 18.57
CA LYS A 55 2.50 9.04 19.84
C LYS A 55 1.48 9.28 20.97
N GLU A 56 0.71 10.36 20.88
CA GLU A 56 -0.27 10.76 21.91
C GLU A 56 -1.66 10.14 21.73
N ASN A 57 -1.99 9.52 20.59
CA ASN A 57 -3.29 8.86 20.40
C ASN A 57 -3.14 7.33 20.43
N GLU A 58 -3.31 6.75 21.62
CA GLU A 58 -3.17 5.31 21.86
C GLU A 58 -4.11 4.45 21.00
N LYS A 59 -5.35 4.90 20.78
CA LYS A 59 -6.34 4.16 19.98
C LYS A 59 -5.95 4.06 18.52
N LEU A 60 -5.50 5.17 17.94
CA LEU A 60 -4.96 5.21 16.59
C LEU A 60 -3.75 4.29 16.46
N LEU A 61 -2.84 4.37 17.43
CA LEU A 61 -1.65 3.54 17.48
C LEU A 61 -2.00 2.04 17.53
N GLU A 62 -3.00 1.67 18.32
CA GLU A 62 -3.47 0.29 18.46
C GLU A 62 -4.03 -0.25 17.14
N ALA A 63 -4.89 0.52 16.45
CA ALA A 63 -5.45 0.14 15.15
C ALA A 63 -4.36 -0.07 14.09
N LEU A 64 -3.38 0.84 14.03
CA LEU A 64 -2.27 0.75 13.09
C LEU A 64 -1.34 -0.44 13.40
N LYS A 65 -1.09 -0.71 14.69
CA LYS A 65 -0.34 -1.89 15.15
C LYS A 65 -1.08 -3.18 14.82
N ASP A 66 -2.41 -3.19 14.95
CA ASP A 66 -3.24 -4.34 14.62
C ASP A 66 -3.10 -4.74 13.14
N LEU A 67 -3.18 -3.77 12.22
CA LEU A 67 -2.92 -4.00 10.79
C LEU A 67 -1.47 -4.45 10.52
N ALA A 68 -0.49 -3.82 11.16
CA ALA A 68 0.92 -4.21 11.01
C ALA A 68 1.17 -5.65 11.50
N SER A 69 0.55 -6.05 12.60
CA SER A 69 0.67 -7.41 13.17
C SER A 69 0.11 -8.49 12.24
N LYS A 70 -0.89 -8.16 11.43
CA LYS A 70 -1.51 -9.03 10.42
C LYS A 70 -0.80 -9.00 9.05
N ASN A 71 0.36 -8.35 8.98
CA ASN A 71 1.15 -8.21 7.74
C ASN A 71 0.31 -7.68 6.56
N CYS A 72 -0.50 -6.65 6.85
CA CYS A 72 -1.41 -6.05 5.89
C CYS A 72 -0.69 -5.18 4.86
N LYS A 73 -1.21 -5.19 3.63
CA LYS A 73 -0.81 -4.34 2.51
C LYS A 73 -2.02 -3.55 2.04
N LEU A 74 -1.89 -2.24 1.87
CA LEU A 74 -2.99 -1.40 1.41
C LEU A 74 -3.16 -1.53 -0.10
N VAL A 75 -4.41 -1.73 -0.52
CA VAL A 75 -4.83 -1.76 -1.91
C VAL A 75 -4.91 -0.32 -2.40
N LYS A 76 -4.10 0.03 -3.40
CA LYS A 76 -4.03 1.41 -3.88
C LYS A 76 -5.37 1.86 -4.46
N ASN A 77 -5.80 3.03 -4.01
CA ASN A 77 -6.90 3.75 -4.61
C ASN A 77 -6.38 5.01 -5.30
N SER A 78 -6.49 5.09 -6.63
CA SER A 78 -5.98 6.25 -7.39
C SER A 78 -6.73 7.55 -7.11
N GLN A 79 -7.97 7.48 -6.61
CA GLN A 79 -8.70 8.67 -6.18
C GLN A 79 -8.14 9.23 -4.86
N ASN A 80 -7.47 8.40 -4.06
CA ASN A 80 -6.86 8.83 -2.81
C ASN A 80 -5.50 8.12 -2.56
N PRO A 81 -4.47 8.42 -3.38
CA PRO A 81 -3.25 7.62 -3.43
C PRO A 81 -2.38 7.73 -2.18
N ASN A 82 -2.61 8.74 -1.34
CA ASN A 82 -1.79 9.05 -0.16
C ASN A 82 -2.54 8.87 1.17
N ASN A 83 -3.72 8.25 1.17
CA ASN A 83 -4.50 8.02 2.38
C ASN A 83 -4.50 6.54 2.76
N SER A 84 -4.06 6.27 3.99
CA SER A 84 -4.17 4.96 4.64
C SER A 84 -5.57 4.73 5.25
N PHE A 85 -6.32 5.79 5.54
CA PHE A 85 -7.65 5.72 6.11
C PHE A 85 -8.71 5.63 5.02
N GLU A 86 -9.91 5.18 5.42
CA GLU A 86 -11.01 4.89 4.49
C GLU A 86 -10.57 3.99 3.32
N SER A 87 -9.75 2.99 3.64
CA SER A 87 -9.02 2.22 2.64
C SER A 87 -9.06 0.72 2.90
N LEU A 88 -8.88 -0.05 1.82
CA LEU A 88 -8.88 -1.49 1.81
C LEU A 88 -7.47 -2.05 2.00
N TYR A 89 -7.34 -3.06 2.85
CA TYR A 89 -6.09 -3.76 3.16
C TYR A 89 -6.23 -5.25 2.88
N ALA A 90 -5.22 -5.84 2.26
CA ALA A 90 -5.04 -7.28 2.09
C ALA A 90 -4.02 -7.79 3.11
N CYS A 91 -4.45 -8.67 4.00
CA CYS A 91 -3.67 -9.14 5.15
C CYS A 91 -3.42 -10.64 5.04
N ARG A 92 -2.16 -11.05 5.20
CA ARG A 92 -1.78 -12.45 5.10
C ARG A 92 -2.10 -13.16 6.41
N GLU A 93 -3.01 -14.12 6.38
CA GLU A 93 -3.33 -14.95 7.54
C GLU A 93 -2.40 -16.17 7.62
N SER A 94 -2.19 -16.85 6.49
CA SER A 94 -1.27 -17.98 6.37
C SER A 94 -0.73 -18.09 4.93
N ASP A 95 -0.04 -19.18 4.60
CA ASP A 95 0.50 -19.37 3.25
C ASP A 95 -0.61 -19.38 2.20
N ASN A 96 -0.59 -18.36 1.33
CA ASN A 96 -1.58 -18.09 0.28
C ASN A 96 -3.01 -17.79 0.74
N VAL A 97 -3.27 -17.66 2.05
CA VAL A 97 -4.58 -17.24 2.58
C VAL A 97 -4.53 -15.78 2.97
N PHE A 98 -5.46 -15.00 2.42
CA PHE A 98 -5.56 -13.55 2.65
C PHE A 98 -6.96 -13.19 3.15
N ASN A 99 -6.99 -12.37 4.20
CA ASN A 99 -8.20 -11.70 4.66
C ASN A 99 -8.13 -10.22 4.30
N PHE A 100 -9.29 -9.62 4.12
CA PHE A 100 -9.40 -8.23 3.71
C PHE A 100 -10.01 -7.40 4.83
N TYR A 101 -9.47 -6.20 5.04
CA TYR A 101 -9.90 -5.31 6.11
C TYR A 101 -10.07 -3.90 5.57
N TYR A 102 -11.09 -3.21 6.07
CA TYR A 102 -11.30 -1.80 5.87
C TYR A 102 -10.83 -1.05 7.11
N LEU A 103 -9.99 -0.03 6.93
CA LEU A 103 -9.68 0.93 7.98
C LEU A 103 -10.62 2.13 7.83
N GLY A 104 -11.36 2.45 8.90
CA GLY A 104 -12.31 3.57 8.93
C GLY A 104 -11.67 4.95 8.80
N LYS A 105 -12.51 5.99 8.96
CA LYS A 105 -12.06 7.39 8.95
C LYS A 105 -11.06 7.65 10.06
N ARG A 106 -10.03 8.45 9.78
CA ARG A 106 -9.00 8.80 10.78
C ARG A 106 -9.59 9.30 12.11
N GLU A 107 -10.60 10.17 12.04
CA GLU A 107 -11.23 10.73 13.24
C GLU A 107 -12.08 9.70 14.01
N GLU A 108 -12.61 8.67 13.34
CA GLU A 108 -13.29 7.55 13.99
C GLU A 108 -12.26 6.61 14.61
N VAL A 109 -11.16 6.30 13.90
CA VAL A 109 -10.07 5.47 14.42
C VAL A 109 -9.44 6.11 15.66
N LYS A 110 -9.23 7.42 15.68
CA LYS A 110 -8.75 8.16 16.87
C LYS A 110 -9.69 8.02 18.08
N LYS A 111 -10.99 7.80 17.85
CA LYS A 111 -12.02 7.68 18.91
C LYS A 111 -12.27 6.24 19.33
N ASN A 112 -12.22 5.31 18.39
CA ASN A 112 -12.74 3.95 18.54
C ASN A 112 -11.62 2.89 18.44
N GLY A 113 -10.47 3.23 17.85
CA GLY A 113 -9.30 2.37 17.78
C GLY A 113 -9.49 1.16 16.87
N VAL A 114 -9.09 -0.02 17.35
CA VAL A 114 -9.11 -1.29 16.58
C VAL A 114 -10.51 -1.66 16.11
N SER A 115 -11.59 -1.16 16.74
CA SER A 115 -12.94 -1.44 16.25
C SER A 115 -13.23 -0.83 14.87
N GLU A 116 -12.42 0.14 14.42
CA GLU A 116 -12.48 0.68 13.06
C GLU A 116 -11.62 -0.10 12.06
N VAL A 117 -10.97 -1.18 12.49
CA VAL A 117 -10.36 -2.20 11.61
C VAL A 117 -11.39 -3.31 11.41
N LYS A 118 -12.16 -3.22 10.33
CA LYS A 118 -13.33 -4.08 10.09
C LYS A 118 -13.02 -5.08 8.97
N LYS A 119 -13.27 -6.37 9.20
CA LYS A 119 -13.05 -7.40 8.19
C LYS A 119 -14.09 -7.25 7.08
N VAL A 120 -13.66 -7.35 5.83
CA VAL A 120 -14.51 -7.26 4.64
C VAL A 120 -14.91 -8.67 4.24
N LYS A 121 -16.21 -8.90 4.14
CA LYS A 121 -16.80 -10.18 3.74
C LYS A 121 -16.97 -10.24 2.22
N THR A 122 -17.63 -9.23 1.65
CA THR A 122 -17.80 -9.13 0.20
C THR A 122 -17.57 -7.71 -0.31
N LEU A 123 -17.28 -7.61 -1.59
CA LEU A 123 -17.04 -6.37 -2.30
C LEU A 123 -17.83 -6.36 -3.60
N SER A 124 -18.58 -5.28 -3.81
CA SER A 124 -19.25 -4.98 -5.08
C SER A 124 -18.79 -3.64 -5.61
N TYR A 125 -18.94 -3.43 -6.90
CA TYR A 125 -18.81 -2.12 -7.52
C TYR A 125 -20.18 -1.55 -7.87
N GLU A 126 -20.39 -0.29 -7.53
CA GLU A 126 -21.58 0.48 -7.89
C GLU A 126 -21.19 1.76 -8.62
N LYS A 127 -21.89 2.04 -9.72
CA LYS A 127 -21.83 3.32 -10.42
C LYS A 127 -23.13 4.08 -10.15
N GLU A 128 -23.02 5.22 -9.48
CA GLU A 128 -24.13 6.14 -9.20
C GLU A 128 -23.88 7.47 -9.91
N SER A 129 -24.53 7.66 -11.06
CA SER A 129 -24.29 8.82 -11.93
C SER A 129 -22.81 8.95 -12.33
N ASN A 130 -22.09 9.89 -11.73
CA ASN A 130 -20.66 10.15 -11.95
C ASN A 130 -19.77 9.63 -10.79
N ASN A 131 -20.36 9.01 -9.78
CA ASN A 131 -19.65 8.46 -8.64
C ASN A 131 -19.43 6.97 -8.85
N HIS A 132 -18.21 6.53 -8.57
CA HIS A 132 -17.79 5.14 -8.71
C HIS A 132 -17.37 4.67 -7.32
N ASN A 133 -18.02 3.63 -6.82
CA ASN A 133 -17.84 3.19 -5.44
C ASN A 133 -17.56 1.70 -5.38
N LEU A 134 -16.69 1.32 -4.45
CA LEU A 134 -16.61 -0.02 -3.91
C LEU A 134 -17.53 -0.10 -2.70
N VAL A 135 -18.50 -0.99 -2.78
CA VAL A 135 -19.46 -1.30 -1.72
C VAL A 135 -18.92 -2.49 -0.95
N LEU A 136 -18.44 -2.21 0.26
CA LEU A 136 -17.84 -3.18 1.16
C LEU A 136 -18.91 -3.66 2.14
N THR A 137 -19.23 -4.95 2.11
CA THR A 137 -20.02 -5.59 3.16
C THR A 137 -19.07 -6.13 4.21
N LEU A 138 -19.20 -5.65 5.44
CA LEU A 138 -18.32 -5.98 6.55
C LEU A 138 -18.82 -7.22 7.31
N GLU A 139 -17.89 -7.96 7.89
CA GLU A 139 -18.20 -9.05 8.81
C GLU A 139 -18.47 -8.46 10.20
N ASP A 140 -19.71 -8.57 10.67
CA ASP A 140 -20.06 -8.18 12.03
C ASP A 140 -19.65 -9.28 13.03
N LYS A 141 -19.06 -8.88 14.16
CA LYS A 141 -18.58 -9.79 15.21
C LYS A 141 -19.73 -10.48 15.96
N GLU A 142 -20.95 -9.98 15.80
CA GLU A 142 -22.17 -10.56 16.35
C GLU A 142 -23.06 -11.01 15.20
N GLN A 143 -23.79 -12.10 15.38
CA GLN A 143 -24.75 -12.71 14.44
C GLN A 143 -25.96 -11.81 14.13
N SER A 144 -25.78 -10.48 14.11
CA SER A 144 -26.78 -9.53 13.67
C SER A 144 -27.05 -9.73 12.18
N VAL A 145 -28.33 -9.77 11.85
CA VAL A 145 -28.87 -10.02 10.50
C VAL A 145 -28.52 -8.88 9.53
N THR A 146 -28.05 -7.74 10.03
CA THR A 146 -27.70 -6.55 9.23
C THR A 146 -26.19 -6.44 9.08
N ASN A 147 -25.64 -6.90 7.95
CA ASN A 147 -24.24 -6.63 7.65
C ASN A 147 -24.03 -5.11 7.48
N THR A 148 -23.01 -4.55 8.14
CA THR A 148 -22.61 -3.15 7.91
C THR A 148 -22.10 -2.96 6.47
N VAL A 149 -22.62 -1.96 5.75
CA VAL A 149 -22.22 -1.63 4.38
C VAL A 149 -21.52 -0.28 4.33
N ILE A 150 -20.32 -0.23 3.72
CA ILE A 150 -19.55 1.00 3.51
C ILE A 150 -19.36 1.26 2.02
N LYS A 151 -19.51 2.52 1.59
CA LYS A 151 -19.19 2.97 0.24
C LYS A 151 -17.85 3.70 0.24
N MET A 152 -16.88 3.14 -0.47
CA MET A 152 -15.55 3.72 -0.67
C MET A 152 -15.42 4.20 -2.11
N GLY A 153 -15.25 5.51 -2.32
CA GLY A 153 -15.08 6.06 -3.67
C GLY A 153 -13.81 5.54 -4.34
N VAL A 154 -13.91 5.20 -5.62
CA VAL A 154 -12.76 4.85 -6.48
C VAL A 154 -12.81 5.66 -7.76
N ALA A 155 -11.67 5.83 -8.42
CA ALA A 155 -11.63 6.52 -9.70
C ALA A 155 -12.46 5.76 -10.76
N ASP A 156 -13.07 6.50 -11.70
CA ASP A 156 -13.61 5.88 -12.91
C ASP A 156 -12.47 5.23 -13.69
N GLN A 157 -12.60 3.93 -13.92
CA GLN A 157 -11.65 3.16 -14.70
C GLN A 157 -12.18 2.85 -16.11
N ASN A 158 -13.23 3.54 -16.58
CA ASN A 158 -13.88 3.33 -17.87
C ASN A 158 -14.27 1.86 -18.11
N GLY A 159 -14.86 1.21 -17.10
CA GLY A 159 -15.12 -0.23 -17.14
C GLY A 159 -13.91 -1.11 -16.81
N GLY A 160 -12.90 -0.56 -16.14
CA GLY A 160 -11.74 -1.30 -15.64
C GLY A 160 -12.08 -2.31 -14.54
N GLY A 161 -11.04 -2.93 -13.96
CA GLY A 161 -11.18 -4.18 -13.20
C GLY A 161 -12.25 -4.19 -12.12
N TRP A 162 -12.43 -3.10 -11.36
CA TRP A 162 -13.45 -3.03 -10.32
C TRP A 162 -14.89 -3.18 -10.85
N ALA A 163 -15.16 -2.76 -12.08
CA ALA A 163 -16.50 -2.78 -12.66
C ALA A 163 -17.13 -4.18 -12.76
N HIS A 164 -16.31 -5.23 -12.64
CA HIS A 164 -16.73 -6.62 -12.72
C HIS A 164 -17.03 -7.26 -11.36
N PHE A 165 -16.81 -6.54 -10.26
CA PHE A 165 -17.01 -7.07 -8.92
C PHE A 165 -18.50 -6.97 -8.53
N LYS A 166 -19.16 -8.12 -8.44
CA LYS A 166 -20.54 -8.26 -7.98
C LYS A 166 -20.59 -9.22 -6.80
N ASN A 167 -20.73 -8.68 -5.59
CA ASN A 167 -20.78 -9.43 -4.35
C ASN A 167 -19.66 -10.48 -4.20
N VAL A 168 -18.43 -10.08 -4.56
CA VAL A 168 -17.27 -10.96 -4.58
C VAL A 168 -16.75 -11.14 -3.16
N ASP A 169 -16.61 -12.39 -2.72
CA ASP A 169 -15.79 -12.71 -1.55
C ASP A 169 -14.32 -12.61 -1.94
N LEU A 170 -13.65 -11.59 -1.42
CA LEU A 170 -12.25 -11.30 -1.72
C LEU A 170 -11.31 -12.40 -1.19
N SER A 171 -11.64 -13.01 -0.06
CA SER A 171 -10.76 -13.98 0.61
C SER A 171 -10.67 -15.29 -0.17
N SER A 172 -11.74 -15.66 -0.88
CA SER A 172 -11.77 -16.82 -1.78
C SER A 172 -11.36 -16.48 -3.22
N SER A 173 -11.60 -15.25 -3.67
CA SER A 173 -11.39 -14.87 -5.08
C SER A 173 -10.06 -14.18 -5.35
N CYS A 174 -9.40 -13.64 -4.33
CA CYS A 174 -8.20 -12.81 -4.49
C CYS A 174 -7.01 -13.30 -3.66
N LYS A 175 -5.81 -13.05 -4.18
CA LYS A 175 -4.54 -13.36 -3.51
C LYS A 175 -3.52 -12.26 -3.77
N VAL A 176 -2.56 -12.10 -2.87
CA VAL A 176 -1.39 -11.26 -3.14
C VAL A 176 -0.36 -12.07 -3.91
N ALA A 177 -0.07 -11.63 -5.15
CA ALA A 177 0.98 -12.19 -5.98
C ALA A 177 2.22 -11.28 -5.95
N LYS A 178 3.40 -11.90 -5.93
CA LYS A 178 4.68 -11.20 -6.03
C LYS A 178 5.27 -11.47 -7.41
N PRO A 179 5.18 -10.52 -8.36
CA PRO A 179 5.78 -10.72 -9.67
C PRO A 179 7.31 -10.78 -9.58
N ILE A 180 7.95 -11.37 -10.61
CA ILE A 180 9.42 -11.48 -10.69
C ILE A 180 10.07 -10.08 -10.69
N LEU A 181 9.40 -9.10 -11.30
CA LEU A 181 9.79 -7.70 -11.34
C LEU A 181 8.59 -6.84 -10.95
N GLY A 182 8.83 -5.81 -10.13
CA GLY A 182 7.83 -4.84 -9.73
C GLY A 182 7.33 -5.00 -8.29
N SER A 183 6.32 -4.21 -7.94
CA SER A 183 5.65 -4.27 -6.64
C SER A 183 4.67 -5.43 -6.56
N ASP A 184 4.34 -5.83 -5.34
CA ASP A 184 3.28 -6.81 -5.13
C ASP A 184 1.94 -6.32 -5.71
N ILE A 185 1.12 -7.27 -6.13
CA ILE A 185 -0.21 -7.00 -6.70
C ILE A 185 -1.27 -7.87 -6.01
N LEU A 186 -2.48 -7.34 -5.93
CA LEU A 186 -3.67 -8.12 -5.62
C LEU A 186 -4.21 -8.70 -6.93
N GLU A 187 -4.14 -10.01 -7.08
CA GLU A 187 -4.71 -10.73 -8.21
C GLU A 187 -6.06 -11.33 -7.79
N CYS A 188 -7.13 -10.98 -8.49
CA CYS A 188 -8.48 -11.47 -8.25
C CYS A 188 -8.97 -12.25 -9.47
N LYS A 189 -9.47 -13.47 -9.25
CA LYS A 189 -10.07 -14.32 -10.29
C LYS A 189 -11.56 -14.44 -10.00
N LEU A 190 -12.38 -13.89 -10.90
CA LEU A 190 -13.83 -13.92 -10.75
C LEU A 190 -14.41 -15.10 -11.52
N THR A 191 -15.19 -15.93 -10.84
CA THR A 191 -15.69 -17.21 -11.37
C THR A 191 -16.96 -17.11 -12.21
N GLU A 192 -17.64 -15.96 -12.27
CA GLU A 192 -18.83 -15.81 -13.14
C GLU A 192 -18.49 -16.05 -14.64
N ASP A 193 -17.25 -15.77 -15.07
CA ASP A 193 -16.76 -16.04 -16.43
C ASP A 193 -15.57 -17.01 -16.48
N GLY A 194 -15.05 -17.49 -15.34
CA GLY A 194 -13.99 -18.51 -15.24
C GLY A 194 -12.60 -18.16 -15.81
N THR A 195 -12.44 -17.08 -16.58
CA THR A 195 -11.19 -16.73 -17.27
C THR A 195 -10.64 -15.34 -16.98
N SER A 196 -11.41 -14.48 -16.30
CA SER A 196 -11.03 -13.08 -16.09
C SER A 196 -10.19 -12.92 -14.82
N SER A 197 -8.94 -12.49 -15.00
CA SER A 197 -8.03 -12.12 -13.91
C SER A 197 -7.83 -10.61 -13.88
N TYR A 198 -8.02 -10.01 -12.71
CA TYR A 198 -7.86 -8.58 -12.47
C TYR A 198 -6.73 -8.34 -11.49
N SER A 199 -5.88 -7.35 -11.78
CA SER A 199 -4.72 -7.03 -10.96
C SER A 199 -4.79 -5.60 -10.45
N PHE A 200 -4.63 -5.44 -9.14
CA PHE A 200 -4.61 -4.13 -8.48
C PHE A 200 -3.28 -3.93 -7.77
N SER A 201 -2.74 -2.71 -7.84
CA SER A 201 -1.52 -2.39 -7.10
C SER A 201 -1.77 -2.43 -5.61
N ILE A 202 -0.86 -3.04 -4.86
CA ILE A 202 -0.82 -2.94 -3.40
C ILE A 202 0.54 -2.39 -2.98
N LEU A 203 0.62 -1.90 -1.75
CA LEU A 203 1.83 -1.31 -1.20
C LEU A 203 2.37 -2.09 0.00
#